data_AF-A0AAN0YK19-F1
#
_entry.id   AF-A0AAN0YK19-F1
#
_cell.length_a   1.000
_cell.length_b   1.000
_cell.length_c   1.000
_cell.angle_alpha   90.00
_cell.angle_beta   90.00
_cell.angle_gamma   90.00
#
_symmetry.space_group_name_H-M   'P 1'
#
loop_
_entity.id
_entity.type
_entity.pdbx_description
1 polymer ?
#
loop_
_entity_poly.entity_id
_entity_poly.type
_entity_poly.pdbx_seq_one_letter_code
_entity_poly.pdbx_strand_id
1 'polypeptide(L)'
;MLTDYDSYLEFRDRLEFELLLDIAHLKVSVNSLKLDFAEQFGTLFNHTNYIHISENDGFHDQNRGFNQDSKTLDELRAYDFRSKTITLEIYRKLESIQQDYEIVKKVLKLEN
;
A
#
# COMPACT_ATOMS: atom_id res chain seq x y z
N MET A 1 14.86 5.83 -2.77
CA MET A 1 13.53 5.23 -2.57
C MET A 1 13.14 4.61 -3.89
N LEU A 2 12.59 3.40 -3.91
CA LEU A 2 12.01 2.82 -5.12
C LEU A 2 10.67 3.53 -5.36
N THR A 3 10.56 4.30 -6.45
CA THR A 3 9.40 5.17 -6.71
C THR A 3 8.38 4.57 -7.66
N ASP A 4 8.77 3.58 -8.45
CA ASP A 4 7.99 2.99 -9.53
C ASP A 4 8.51 1.59 -9.85
N TYR A 5 7.79 0.89 -10.72
CA TYR A 5 8.10 -0.47 -11.16
C TYR A 5 9.40 -0.55 -11.97
N ASP A 6 9.71 0.44 -12.80
CA ASP A 6 10.94 0.43 -13.61
C ASP A 6 12.19 0.51 -12.71
N SER A 7 12.14 1.37 -11.69
CA SER A 7 13.18 1.46 -10.66
C SER A 7 13.34 0.15 -9.89
N TYR A 8 12.23 -0.57 -9.61
CA TYR A 8 12.27 -1.89 -8.99
C TYR A 8 12.98 -2.92 -9.90
N LEU A 9 12.67 -2.93 -11.20
CA LEU A 9 13.34 -3.81 -12.16
C LEU A 9 14.86 -3.54 -12.22
N GLU A 10 15.26 -2.27 -12.31
CA GLU A 10 16.68 -1.89 -12.33
C GLU A 10 17.41 -2.37 -11.08
N PHE A 11 16.81 -2.23 -9.90
CA PHE A 11 17.43 -2.65 -8.65
C PHE A 11 17.51 -4.16 -8.50
N ARG A 12 16.47 -4.88 -8.92
CA ARG A 12 16.44 -6.35 -8.84
C ARG A 12 17.53 -7.02 -9.68
N ASP A 13 17.92 -6.40 -10.80
CA ASP A 13 19.01 -6.91 -11.63
C ASP A 13 20.39 -6.75 -10.97
N ARG A 14 20.48 -5.97 -9.88
CA ARG A 14 21.73 -5.63 -9.18
C ARG A 14 21.85 -6.25 -7.79
N LEU A 15 20.73 -6.62 -7.17
CA LEU A 15 20.68 -7.14 -5.80
C LEU A 15 19.48 -8.07 -5.63
N GLU A 16 19.67 -9.14 -4.86
CA GLU A 16 18.57 -9.97 -4.36
C GLU A 16 17.96 -9.33 -3.10
N PHE A 17 16.66 -9.06 -3.12
CA PHE A 17 15.91 -8.54 -1.98
C PHE A 17 14.42 -8.88 -2.08
N GLU A 18 13.75 -8.84 -0.94
CA GLU A 18 12.29 -8.91 -0.86
C GLU A 18 11.72 -7.49 -0.77
N LEU A 19 10.75 -7.16 -1.63
CA LEU A 19 10.15 -5.83 -1.65
C LEU A 19 9.18 -5.67 -0.48
N LEU A 20 9.39 -4.63 0.34
CA LEU A 20 8.38 -4.07 1.23
C LEU A 20 7.68 -2.93 0.49
N LEU A 21 6.44 -3.14 0.06
CA LEU A 21 5.69 -2.16 -0.72
C LEU A 21 4.91 -1.22 0.19
N ASP A 22 5.19 0.08 0.12
CA ASP A 22 4.44 1.12 0.80
C ASP A 22 3.47 1.80 -0.18
N ILE A 23 2.18 1.68 0.11
CA ILE A 23 1.12 2.19 -0.76
C ILE A 23 1.03 3.73 -0.73
N ALA A 24 1.26 4.36 0.42
CA ALA A 24 1.21 5.82 0.52
C ALA A 24 2.37 6.44 -0.27
N HIS A 25 3.57 5.88 -0.15
CA HIS A 25 4.72 6.27 -0.97
C HIS A 25 4.48 6.08 -2.46
N LEU A 26 3.87 4.95 -2.86
CA LEU A 26 3.55 4.72 -4.26
C LEU A 26 2.55 5.76 -4.80
N LYS A 27 1.51 6.11 -4.02
CA LYS A 27 0.54 7.14 -4.41
C LYS A 27 1.18 8.52 -4.61
N VAL A 28 2.12 8.90 -3.75
CA VAL A 28 2.90 10.14 -3.93
C VAL A 28 3.77 10.06 -5.19
N SER A 29 4.40 8.91 -5.42
CA SER A 29 5.31 8.71 -6.56
C SER A 29 4.57 8.76 -7.89
N VAL A 30 3.46 8.04 -8.04
CA VAL A 30 2.68 8.03 -9.30
C VAL A 30 2.09 9.40 -9.61
N ASN A 31 1.68 10.17 -8.60
CA ASN A 31 1.23 11.54 -8.80
C ASN A 31 2.37 12.47 -9.25
N SER A 32 3.54 12.35 -8.62
CA SER A 32 4.72 13.17 -8.95
C SER A 32 5.28 12.86 -10.34
N LEU A 33 5.27 11.59 -10.72
CA LEU A 33 5.82 11.07 -11.98
C LEU A 33 4.76 10.99 -13.10
N LYS A 34 3.50 11.29 -12.81
CA LYS A 34 2.35 11.20 -13.73
C LYS A 34 2.16 9.78 -14.30
N LEU A 35 2.25 8.78 -13.42
CA LEU A 35 2.03 7.37 -13.71
C LEU A 35 0.63 6.94 -13.26
N ASP A 36 0.18 5.78 -13.74
CA ASP A 36 -1.09 5.19 -13.31
C ASP A 36 -0.90 4.33 -12.05
N PHE A 37 -1.70 4.58 -11.01
CA PHE A 37 -1.60 3.85 -9.74
C PHE A 37 -1.92 2.37 -9.91
N ALA A 38 -2.96 2.01 -10.65
CA ALA A 38 -3.40 0.63 -10.76
C ALA A 38 -2.37 -0.22 -11.52
N GLU A 39 -1.77 0.32 -12.57
CA GLU A 39 -0.67 -0.32 -13.30
C GLU A 39 0.56 -0.53 -12.41
N GLN A 40 1.02 0.51 -11.73
CA GLN A 40 2.22 0.44 -10.88
C GLN A 40 2.00 -0.43 -9.65
N PHE A 41 0.86 -0.30 -8.98
CA PHE A 41 0.52 -1.15 -7.84
C PHE A 41 0.36 -2.61 -8.29
N GLY A 42 -0.37 -2.88 -9.38
CA GLY A 42 -0.60 -4.25 -9.84
C GLY A 42 0.67 -4.99 -10.24
N THR A 43 1.63 -4.30 -10.86
CA THR A 43 2.95 -4.87 -11.19
C THR A 43 3.77 -5.15 -9.93
N LEU A 44 3.89 -4.17 -9.02
CA LEU A 44 4.65 -4.31 -7.77
C LEU A 44 4.01 -5.32 -6.79
N PHE A 45 2.69 -5.41 -6.74
CA PHE A 45 1.93 -6.31 -5.86
C PHE A 45 2.29 -7.79 -6.09
N ASN A 46 2.57 -8.16 -7.35
CA ASN A 46 3.00 -9.52 -7.71
C ASN A 46 4.42 -9.86 -7.22
N HIS A 47 5.20 -8.85 -6.82
CA HIS A 47 6.60 -8.97 -6.44
C HIS A 47 6.87 -8.72 -4.96
N THR A 48 5.82 -8.54 -4.16
CA THR A 48 5.94 -8.32 -2.72
C THR A 48 5.09 -9.30 -1.94
N ASN A 49 5.57 -9.71 -0.77
CA ASN A 49 4.78 -10.41 0.24
C ASN A 49 4.46 -9.53 1.45
N TYR A 50 5.02 -8.32 1.52
CA TYR A 50 4.96 -7.42 2.67
C TYR A 50 4.49 -6.04 2.23
N ILE A 51 3.36 -5.59 2.77
CA ILE A 51 2.71 -4.38 2.30
C ILE A 51 2.38 -3.48 3.49
N HIS A 52 2.89 -2.24 3.44
CA HIS A 52 2.46 -1.17 4.32
C HIS A 52 1.28 -0.44 3.72
N ILE A 53 0.23 -0.29 4.52
CA ILE A 53 -0.98 0.42 4.10
C ILE A 53 -1.27 1.58 5.04
N SER A 54 -1.60 2.70 4.43
CA SER A 54 -2.06 3.92 5.10
C SER A 54 -2.78 4.80 4.07
N GLU A 55 -3.52 5.80 4.52
CA GLU A 55 -4.24 6.74 3.66
C GLU A 55 -3.45 8.05 3.48
N ASN A 56 -3.51 8.64 2.28
CA ASN A 56 -2.89 9.94 2.01
C ASN A 56 -3.65 10.73 0.94
N ASP A 57 -3.18 11.94 0.64
CA ASP A 57 -3.78 12.80 -0.39
C ASP A 57 -3.16 12.58 -1.78
N GLY A 58 -2.18 11.68 -1.89
CA GLY A 58 -1.39 11.46 -3.10
C GLY A 58 -0.32 12.53 -3.36
N PHE A 59 -0.18 13.55 -2.52
CA PHE A 59 0.83 14.61 -2.65
C PHE A 59 1.88 14.53 -1.54
N HIS A 60 1.51 14.03 -0.37
CA HIS A 60 2.36 13.91 0.79
C HIS A 60 2.20 12.53 1.43
N ASP A 61 3.28 12.02 2.03
CA ASP A 61 3.18 10.85 2.89
C ASP A 61 2.64 11.26 4.26
N GLN A 62 1.36 10.99 4.49
CA GLN A 62 0.65 11.45 5.69
C GLN A 62 0.36 10.32 6.69
N ASN A 63 0.49 9.06 6.26
CA ASN A 63 0.19 7.86 7.05
C ASN A 63 -1.12 7.97 7.85
N ARG A 64 -2.20 8.43 7.21
CA ARG A 64 -3.50 8.62 7.88
C ARG A 64 -4.18 7.26 8.07
N GLY A 65 -5.05 7.20 9.08
CA GLY A 65 -5.96 6.07 9.26
C GLY A 65 -7.03 5.97 8.17
N PHE A 66 -7.81 4.91 8.24
CA PHE A 66 -8.89 4.55 7.35
C PHE A 66 -10.26 4.91 7.92
N ASN A 67 -11.22 5.08 7.02
CA ASN A 67 -12.63 5.19 7.34
C ASN A 67 -13.43 4.40 6.29
N GLN A 68 -14.76 4.42 6.39
CA GLN A 68 -15.63 3.67 5.46
C GLN A 68 -15.57 4.18 4.01
N ASP A 69 -15.09 5.41 3.80
CA ASP A 69 -14.98 6.09 2.50
C ASP A 69 -13.51 6.17 2.02
N SER A 70 -12.65 5.27 2.52
CA SER A 70 -11.23 5.25 2.14
C SER A 70 -11.06 4.91 0.66
N LYS A 71 -10.59 5.90 -0.10
CA LYS A 71 -10.26 5.74 -1.52
C LYS A 71 -9.15 4.72 -1.72
N THR A 72 -8.16 4.71 -0.84
CA THR A 72 -7.09 3.71 -0.91
C THR A 72 -7.66 2.31 -0.76
N LEU A 73 -8.47 2.04 0.25
CA LEU A 73 -9.08 0.70 0.40
C LEU A 73 -10.00 0.33 -0.76
N ASP A 74 -10.68 1.30 -1.36
CA ASP A 74 -11.49 1.07 -2.57
C ASP A 74 -10.68 0.63 -3.78
N GLU A 75 -9.46 1.16 -3.96
CA GLU A 75 -8.54 0.72 -5.00
C GLU A 75 -7.98 -0.68 -4.70
N LEU A 76 -7.65 -0.95 -3.43
CA LEU A 76 -7.02 -2.20 -3.02
C LEU A 76 -7.98 -3.40 -2.99
N ARG A 77 -9.28 -3.20 -2.81
CA ARG A 77 -10.26 -4.31 -2.74
C ARG A 77 -10.32 -5.18 -4.01
N ALA A 78 -9.72 -4.73 -5.12
CA ALA A 78 -9.60 -5.47 -6.37
C ALA A 78 -8.54 -6.59 -6.32
N TYR A 79 -7.69 -6.62 -5.28
CA TYR A 79 -6.55 -7.55 -5.17
C TYR A 79 -6.75 -8.56 -4.03
N ASP A 80 -6.10 -9.71 -4.14
CA ASP A 80 -6.17 -10.78 -3.14
C ASP A 80 -5.00 -10.68 -2.15
N PHE A 81 -5.27 -10.16 -0.96
CA PHE A 81 -4.28 -9.96 0.10
C PHE A 81 -4.10 -11.17 1.01
N ARG A 82 -4.86 -12.26 0.84
CA ARG A 82 -4.88 -13.38 1.82
C ARG A 82 -3.52 -14.07 2.01
N SER A 83 -2.64 -14.02 1.01
CA SER A 83 -1.27 -14.56 1.08
C SER A 83 -0.20 -13.51 1.42
N LYS A 84 -0.60 -12.27 1.72
CA LYS A 84 0.30 -11.14 1.98
C LYS A 84 0.32 -10.82 3.47
N THR A 85 1.47 -10.38 3.95
CA THR A 85 1.60 -9.74 5.26
C THR A 85 1.28 -8.26 5.10
N ILE A 86 0.28 -7.77 5.84
CA ILE A 86 -0.13 -6.37 5.82
C ILE A 86 0.23 -5.72 7.16
N THR A 87 0.88 -4.56 7.10
CA THR A 87 1.15 -3.70 8.25
C THR A 87 0.36 -2.40 8.11
N LEU A 88 -0.38 -2.03 9.17
CA LEU A 88 -0.99 -0.71 9.29
C LEU A 88 0.07 0.30 9.70
N GLU A 89 0.56 1.09 8.75
CA GLU A 89 1.53 2.16 9.03
C GLU A 89 0.78 3.49 9.20
N ILE A 90 0.17 3.68 10.36
CA ILE A 90 -0.71 4.82 10.61
C ILE A 90 -0.32 5.60 11.87
N TYR A 91 -0.38 6.93 11.80
CA TYR A 91 -0.13 7.79 12.96
C TYR A 91 -1.43 8.12 13.69
N ARG A 92 -1.83 7.25 14.62
CA ARG A 92 -3.00 7.45 15.48
C ARG A 92 -2.73 7.04 16.92
N LYS A 93 -3.63 7.44 17.82
CA LYS A 93 -3.65 6.93 19.18
C LYS A 93 -4.07 5.46 19.18
N LEU A 94 -3.56 4.70 20.14
CA LEU A 94 -3.76 3.25 20.23
C LEU A 94 -5.24 2.85 20.22
N GLU A 95 -6.10 3.65 20.85
CA GLU A 95 -7.53 3.37 20.96
C GLU A 95 -8.26 3.40 19.60
N SER A 96 -7.71 4.13 18.61
CA SER A 96 -8.28 4.22 17.27
C SER A 96 -7.75 3.15 16.31
N ILE A 97 -6.55 2.61 16.55
CA ILE A 97 -5.90 1.62 15.66
C ILE A 97 -6.75 0.36 15.51
N GLN A 98 -7.45 -0.06 16.56
CA GLN A 98 -8.33 -1.24 16.49
C GLN A 98 -9.47 -1.03 15.47
N GLN A 99 -10.00 0.19 15.34
CA GLN A 99 -11.05 0.48 14.37
C GLN A 99 -10.51 0.42 12.94
N ASP A 100 -9.33 1.00 12.71
CA ASP A 100 -8.62 0.94 11.43
C ASP A 100 -8.35 -0.53 11.01
N TYR A 101 -7.91 -1.35 11.95
CA TYR A 101 -7.70 -2.79 11.74
C TYR A 101 -8.97 -3.51 11.31
N GLU A 102 -10.09 -3.33 12.01
CA GLU A 102 -11.36 -3.99 11.65
C GLU A 102 -11.90 -3.52 10.29
N ILE A 103 -11.74 -2.24 9.95
CA ILE A 103 -12.11 -1.70 8.64
C ILE A 103 -11.29 -2.39 7.53
N VAL A 104 -9.97 -2.40 7.67
CA VAL A 104 -9.06 -3.02 6.70
C VAL A 104 -9.37 -4.49 6.53
N LYS A 105 -9.46 -5.22 7.66
CA LYS A 105 -9.75 -6.65 7.67
C LYS A 105 -11.04 -6.98 6.92
N LYS A 106 -12.09 -6.20 7.16
CA LYS A 106 -13.39 -6.35 6.50
C LYS A 106 -13.31 -6.06 5.00
N VAL A 107 -12.70 -4.93 4.61
CA VAL A 107 -12.68 -4.50 3.20
C VAL A 107 -11.79 -5.41 2.35
N LEU A 108 -10.63 -5.80 2.87
CA LEU A 108 -9.67 -6.68 2.20
C LEU A 108 -10.01 -8.17 2.35
N LYS A 109 -11.16 -8.50 2.96
CA LYS A 109 -11.68 -9.87 3.13
C LYS A 109 -10.66 -10.81 3.76
N LEU A 110 -9.96 -10.32 4.78
CA LEU A 110 -8.99 -11.11 5.54
C LEU A 110 -9.79 -11.92 6.57
N GLU A 111 -9.95 -13.22 6.31
CA GLU A 111 -10.62 -14.17 7.20
C GLU A 111 -9.79 -14.39 8.49
N ASN A 112 -10.43 -14.98 9.50
CA ASN A 112 -9.74 -15.56 10.66
C ASN A 112 -9.30 -16.99 10.37
#